data_AF-A0A8I2YSI6-F1
#
_entry.id   AF-A0A8I2YSI6-F1
#
_cell.length_a   1.000
_cell.length_b   1.000
_cell.length_c   1.000
_cell.angle_alpha   90.00
_cell.angle_beta   90.00
_cell.angle_gamma   90.00
#
_symmetry.space_group_name_H-M   'P 1'
#
loop_
_entity.id
_entity.type
_entity.pdbx_description
1 polymer ?
#
loop_
_entity_poly.entity_id
_entity_poly.type
_entity_poly.pdbx_seq_one_letter_code
_entity_poly.pdbx_strand_id
1 'polypeptide(L)'
;MRLTGESESLHRKADHFQLARMARNIDTAISSATRDLREVAQELEALWISFTSMPQADSELQNLQELSRAVEEHCAQHRSRLGRSLSLIRESIRHMESVPASRDLHLYETLLSSRRRGVDDLEIKVNSWGDRVAVVRGKISEALLLESQRLEVLCIQRERAAEEKKQQEERERSVPRDKLTLEAAELIREPAKDDGIVACHEEQANRYFQEAPLKAQRAAGRGANGLYYPTGI
;
A
#
# COMPACT_ATOMS: atom_id res chain seq x y z
N MET A 1 -7.74 -54.15 69.51
CA MET A 1 -7.21 -52.94 68.84
C MET A 1 -6.96 -53.10 67.33
N ARG A 2 -7.69 -53.96 66.59
CA ARG A 2 -7.52 -54.07 65.11
C ARG A 2 -8.28 -53.01 64.30
N LEU A 3 -9.41 -52.53 64.84
CA LEU A 3 -10.33 -51.61 64.14
C LEU A 3 -9.72 -50.24 63.84
N THR A 4 -8.82 -49.74 64.67
CA THR A 4 -8.16 -48.44 64.46
C THR A 4 -7.25 -48.46 63.23
N GLY A 5 -6.47 -49.53 63.04
CA GLY A 5 -5.61 -49.70 61.87
C GLY A 5 -6.39 -49.89 60.56
N GLU A 6 -7.51 -50.61 60.60
CA GLU A 6 -8.40 -50.78 59.44
C GLU A 6 -9.07 -49.46 59.04
N SER A 7 -9.51 -48.66 60.01
CA SER A 7 -10.05 -47.31 59.76
C SER A 7 -9.01 -46.39 59.13
N GLU A 8 -7.78 -46.35 59.67
CA GLU A 8 -6.70 -45.57 59.06
C GLU A 8 -6.36 -46.03 57.63
N SER A 9 -6.36 -47.34 57.39
CA SER A 9 -6.13 -47.89 56.04
C SER A 9 -7.21 -47.45 55.06
N LEU A 10 -8.47 -47.44 55.49
CA LEU A 10 -9.59 -47.00 54.67
C LEU A 10 -9.51 -45.49 54.36
N HIS A 11 -9.17 -44.65 55.34
CA HIS A 11 -8.96 -43.21 55.11
C HIS A 11 -7.85 -42.97 54.09
N ARG A 12 -6.71 -43.66 54.21
CA ARG A 12 -5.62 -43.55 53.21
C ARG A 12 -6.06 -43.96 51.80
N LYS A 13 -6.84 -45.03 51.68
CA LYS A 13 -7.39 -45.46 50.37
C LYS A 13 -8.36 -44.42 49.79
N ALA A 14 -9.17 -43.78 50.64
CA ALA A 14 -10.07 -42.71 50.22
C ALA A 14 -9.29 -41.49 49.71
N ASP A 15 -8.23 -41.09 50.42
CA ASP A 15 -7.34 -40.00 50.01
C ASP A 15 -6.65 -40.30 48.67
N HIS A 16 -6.08 -41.51 48.52
CA HIS A 16 -5.46 -41.95 47.27
C HIS A 16 -6.46 -41.97 46.10
N PHE A 17 -7.68 -42.42 46.34
CA PHE A 17 -8.74 -42.42 45.34
C PHE A 17 -9.13 -41.00 44.94
N GLN A 18 -9.25 -40.07 45.89
CA GLN A 18 -9.53 -38.66 45.62
C GLN A 18 -8.41 -38.02 44.79
N LEU A 19 -7.16 -38.28 45.15
CA LEU A 19 -6.00 -37.79 44.41
C LEU A 19 -5.97 -38.33 42.98
N ALA A 20 -6.22 -39.63 42.81
CA ALA A 20 -6.32 -40.26 41.49
C ALA A 20 -7.45 -39.67 40.65
N ARG A 21 -8.59 -39.34 41.28
CA ARG A 21 -9.72 -38.67 40.61
C ARG A 21 -9.35 -37.27 40.13
N MET A 22 -8.66 -36.48 40.96
CA MET A 22 -8.18 -35.15 40.58
C MET A 22 -7.16 -35.24 39.43
N ALA A 23 -6.20 -36.15 39.55
CA ALA A 23 -5.19 -36.40 38.52
C ALA A 23 -5.85 -36.75 37.18
N ARG A 24 -6.82 -37.67 37.18
CA ARG A 24 -7.60 -38.02 35.98
C ARG A 24 -8.31 -36.81 35.38
N ASN A 25 -8.94 -35.98 36.20
CA ASN A 25 -9.63 -34.78 35.72
C ASN A 25 -8.66 -33.80 35.05
N ILE A 26 -7.48 -33.59 35.64
CA ILE A 26 -6.42 -32.78 35.05
C ILE A 26 -5.96 -33.37 33.72
N ASP A 27 -5.70 -34.67 33.66
CA ASP A 27 -5.27 -35.35 32.43
C ASP A 27 -6.31 -35.20 31.31
N THR A 28 -7.60 -35.31 31.64
CA THR A 28 -8.69 -35.08 30.67
C THR A 28 -8.74 -33.63 30.19
N ALA A 29 -8.51 -32.67 31.08
CA ALA A 29 -8.50 -31.25 30.74
C ALA A 29 -7.29 -30.88 29.85
N ILE A 30 -6.09 -31.39 30.17
CA ILE A 30 -4.88 -31.24 29.35
C ILE A 30 -5.11 -31.85 27.96
N SER A 31 -5.68 -33.05 27.90
CA SER A 31 -5.97 -33.74 26.63
C SER A 31 -6.97 -32.95 25.77
N SER A 32 -8.01 -32.38 26.40
CA SER A 32 -8.99 -31.53 25.73
C SER A 32 -8.35 -30.25 25.20
N ALA A 33 -7.60 -29.52 26.03
CA ALA A 33 -6.94 -28.28 25.61
C ALA A 33 -5.87 -28.53 24.52
N THR A 34 -5.20 -29.68 24.55
CA THR A 34 -4.28 -30.09 23.49
C THR A 34 -5.00 -30.36 22.16
N ARG A 35 -6.21 -30.94 22.21
CA ARG A 35 -7.05 -31.14 21.03
C ARG A 35 -7.51 -29.79 20.47
N ASP A 36 -8.06 -28.93 21.33
CA ASP A 36 -8.48 -27.57 20.96
C ASP A 36 -7.33 -26.82 20.28
N LEU A 37 -6.11 -26.87 20.84
CA LEU A 37 -4.94 -26.22 20.23
C LEU A 37 -4.60 -26.79 18.84
N ARG A 38 -4.78 -28.10 18.62
CA ARG A 38 -4.54 -28.72 17.31
C ARG A 38 -5.56 -28.25 16.28
N GLU A 39 -6.83 -28.17 16.66
CA GLU A 39 -7.91 -27.67 15.79
C GLU A 39 -7.63 -26.23 15.38
N VAL A 40 -7.32 -25.36 16.34
CA VAL A 40 -6.97 -23.94 16.09
C VAL A 40 -5.69 -23.80 15.24
N ALA A 41 -4.72 -24.71 15.39
CA ALA A 41 -3.54 -24.71 14.54
C ALA A 41 -3.87 -25.12 13.09
N GLN A 42 -4.81 -26.04 12.88
CA GLN A 42 -5.27 -26.43 11.55
C GLN A 42 -6.07 -25.32 10.87
N GLU A 43 -6.92 -24.61 11.62
CA GLU A 43 -7.65 -23.44 11.12
C GLU A 43 -6.70 -22.31 10.69
N LEU A 44 -5.67 -22.03 11.49
CA LEU A 44 -4.62 -21.08 11.09
C LEU A 44 -3.89 -21.52 9.82
N GLU A 45 -3.59 -22.82 9.68
CA GLU A 45 -2.95 -23.36 8.49
C GLU A 45 -3.86 -23.23 7.26
N ALA A 46 -5.18 -23.41 7.40
CA ALA A 46 -6.13 -23.18 6.33
C ALA A 46 -6.14 -21.71 5.88
N LEU A 47 -6.11 -20.76 6.83
CA LEU A 47 -5.96 -19.33 6.53
C LEU A 47 -4.63 -19.04 5.83
N TRP A 48 -3.53 -19.67 6.26
CA TRP A 48 -2.24 -19.54 5.61
C TRP A 48 -2.21 -20.10 4.17
N ILE A 49 -2.87 -21.22 3.93
CA ILE A 49 -3.02 -21.78 2.57
C ILE A 49 -3.86 -20.83 1.71
N SER A 50 -4.93 -20.23 2.26
CA SER A 50 -5.74 -19.25 1.53
C SER A 50 -4.95 -17.99 1.16
N PHE A 51 -4.05 -17.54 2.03
CA PHE A 51 -3.10 -16.45 1.76
C PHE A 51 -2.17 -16.79 0.60
N THR A 52 -1.50 -17.94 0.67
CA THR A 52 -0.49 -18.32 -0.32
C THR A 52 -1.06 -18.73 -1.67
N SER A 53 -2.34 -19.11 -1.72
CA SER A 53 -3.05 -19.50 -2.95
C SER A 53 -3.76 -18.33 -3.64
N MET A 54 -3.68 -17.12 -3.08
CA MET A 54 -4.38 -15.96 -3.61
C MET A 54 -3.77 -15.54 -4.96
N PRO A 55 -4.57 -15.44 -6.03
CA PRO A 55 -4.07 -14.98 -7.33
C PRO A 55 -3.76 -13.47 -7.29
N GLN A 56 -2.69 -13.06 -7.98
CA GLN A 56 -2.40 -11.65 -8.23
C GLN A 56 -3.44 -11.10 -9.21
N ALA A 57 -4.46 -10.43 -8.68
CA ALA A 57 -5.58 -9.90 -9.45
C ALA A 57 -6.00 -8.54 -8.88
N ASP A 58 -6.81 -7.78 -9.62
CA ASP A 58 -7.25 -6.45 -9.18
C ASP A 58 -8.08 -6.46 -7.86
N SER A 59 -8.58 -7.62 -7.43
CA SER A 59 -9.28 -7.80 -6.15
C SER A 59 -8.36 -8.20 -4.98
N GLU A 60 -7.04 -8.24 -5.18
CA GLU A 60 -6.06 -8.72 -4.18
C GLU A 60 -6.11 -7.89 -2.89
N LEU A 61 -6.20 -6.57 -2.97
CA LEU A 61 -6.25 -5.70 -1.79
C LEU A 61 -7.43 -6.03 -0.86
N GLN A 62 -8.64 -6.19 -1.43
CA GLN A 62 -9.84 -6.48 -0.64
C GLN A 62 -9.73 -7.86 0.01
N ASN A 63 -9.28 -8.86 -0.75
CA ASN A 63 -9.09 -10.22 -0.25
C ASN A 63 -8.04 -10.26 0.89
N LEU A 64 -6.94 -9.52 0.77
CA LEU A 64 -5.93 -9.39 1.83
C LEU A 64 -6.48 -8.70 3.09
N GLN A 65 -7.34 -7.68 2.93
CA GLN A 65 -7.98 -7.01 4.06
C GLN A 65 -8.97 -7.93 4.78
N GLU A 66 -9.78 -8.68 4.04
CA GLU A 66 -10.70 -9.69 4.59
C GLU A 66 -9.95 -10.79 5.33
N LEU A 67 -8.88 -11.30 4.73
CA LEU A 67 -8.02 -12.30 5.35
C LEU A 67 -7.32 -11.76 6.61
N SER A 68 -6.85 -10.51 6.59
CA SER A 68 -6.27 -9.86 7.77
C SER A 68 -7.27 -9.82 8.94
N ARG A 69 -8.52 -9.43 8.68
CA ARG A 69 -9.60 -9.44 9.68
C ARG A 69 -9.90 -10.85 10.18
N ALA A 70 -9.97 -11.83 9.28
CA ALA A 70 -10.22 -13.23 9.64
C ALA A 70 -9.14 -13.79 10.57
N VAL A 71 -7.86 -13.47 10.33
CA VAL A 71 -6.75 -13.88 11.20
C VAL A 71 -6.82 -13.20 12.57
N GLU A 72 -7.23 -11.92 12.62
CA GLU A 72 -7.39 -11.18 13.88
C GLU A 72 -8.55 -11.72 14.72
N GLU A 73 -9.70 -11.98 14.10
CA GLU A 73 -10.87 -12.57 14.74
C GLU A 73 -10.56 -13.98 15.29
N HIS A 74 -9.94 -14.82 14.46
CA HIS A 74 -9.48 -16.15 14.86
C HIS A 74 -8.51 -16.06 16.06
N CYS A 75 -7.53 -15.16 16.03
CA CYS A 75 -6.61 -14.96 17.15
C CYS A 75 -7.34 -14.54 18.44
N ALA A 76 -8.22 -13.54 18.36
CA ALA A 76 -8.95 -13.02 19.52
C ALA A 76 -9.86 -14.08 20.16
N GLN A 77 -10.59 -14.83 19.34
CA GLN A 77 -11.49 -15.89 19.78
C GLN A 77 -10.72 -17.01 20.49
N HIS A 78 -9.66 -17.53 19.88
CA HIS A 78 -8.99 -18.73 20.39
C HIS A 78 -7.97 -18.43 21.50
N ARG A 79 -7.31 -17.28 21.49
CA ARG A 79 -6.35 -16.91 22.54
C ARG A 79 -7.02 -16.83 23.92
N SER A 80 -8.21 -16.22 23.98
CA SER A 80 -8.96 -16.08 25.24
C SER A 80 -9.46 -17.43 25.76
N ARG A 81 -9.97 -18.31 24.87
CA ARG A 81 -10.41 -19.67 25.19
C ARG A 81 -9.25 -20.54 25.71
N LEU A 82 -8.12 -20.57 25.00
CA LEU A 82 -6.93 -21.34 25.40
C LEU A 82 -6.37 -20.82 26.72
N GLY A 83 -6.27 -19.50 26.88
CA GLY A 83 -5.83 -18.88 28.15
C GLY A 83 -6.73 -19.25 29.33
N ARG A 84 -8.06 -19.22 29.16
CA ARG A 84 -9.01 -19.65 30.19
C ARG A 84 -8.82 -21.13 30.55
N SER A 85 -8.64 -22.00 29.56
CA SER A 85 -8.44 -23.44 29.78
C SER A 85 -7.18 -23.72 30.61
N LEU A 86 -6.06 -23.05 30.28
CA LEU A 86 -4.80 -23.15 31.01
C LEU A 86 -4.96 -22.68 32.46
N SER A 87 -5.65 -21.56 32.69
CA SER A 87 -5.91 -21.07 34.04
C SER A 87 -6.72 -22.07 34.88
N LEU A 88 -7.75 -22.71 34.31
CA LEU A 88 -8.54 -23.73 35.00
C LEU A 88 -7.72 -24.99 35.32
N ILE A 89 -6.83 -25.40 34.42
CA ILE A 89 -5.94 -26.56 34.65
C ILE A 89 -4.94 -26.23 35.77
N ARG A 90 -4.29 -25.07 35.73
CA ARG A 90 -3.38 -24.60 36.79
C ARG A 90 -4.08 -24.55 38.15
N GLU A 91 -5.31 -24.05 38.18
CA GLU A 91 -6.10 -24.00 39.42
C GLU A 91 -6.43 -25.40 39.93
N SER A 92 -6.76 -26.34 39.03
CA SER A 92 -6.98 -27.75 39.39
C SER A 92 -5.72 -28.41 39.96
N ILE A 93 -4.53 -28.06 39.45
CA ILE A 93 -3.25 -28.50 40.00
C ILE A 93 -3.03 -27.92 41.40
N ARG A 94 -3.30 -26.62 41.62
CA ARG A 94 -3.22 -26.01 42.96
C ARG A 94 -4.17 -26.65 43.96
N HIS A 95 -5.37 -27.03 43.51
CA HIS A 95 -6.33 -27.78 44.34
C HIS A 95 -5.81 -29.18 44.67
N MET A 96 -5.15 -29.85 43.72
CA MET A 96 -4.49 -31.13 43.98
C MET A 96 -3.34 -30.97 44.96
N GLU A 97 -2.62 -29.84 44.92
CA GLU A 97 -1.50 -29.52 45.81
C GLU A 97 -1.92 -29.20 47.26
N SER A 98 -3.16 -28.75 47.45
CA SER A 98 -3.69 -28.43 48.78
C SER A 98 -4.32 -29.63 49.48
N VAL A 99 -4.50 -30.76 48.78
CA VAL A 99 -4.94 -32.01 49.42
C VAL A 99 -3.85 -32.45 50.39
N PRO A 100 -4.16 -32.68 51.68
CA PRO A 100 -3.18 -33.16 52.64
C PRO A 100 -2.46 -34.37 52.07
N ALA A 101 -1.13 -34.29 51.94
CA ALA A 101 -0.36 -35.39 51.39
C ALA A 101 -0.63 -36.63 52.25
N SER A 102 -1.31 -37.62 51.66
CA SER A 102 -1.34 -38.96 52.21
C SER A 102 0.10 -39.38 52.47
N ARG A 103 0.35 -40.21 53.49
CA ARG A 103 1.70 -40.59 53.98
C ARG A 103 2.68 -41.11 52.91
N ASP A 104 2.22 -41.34 51.68
CA ASP A 104 3.02 -41.65 50.49
C ASP A 104 3.35 -40.39 49.67
N LEU A 105 4.42 -39.69 50.09
CA LEU A 105 4.94 -38.50 49.41
C LEU A 105 5.38 -38.81 47.97
N HIS A 106 5.94 -39.99 47.74
CA HIS A 106 6.51 -40.37 46.44
C HIS A 106 5.43 -40.51 45.36
N LEU A 107 4.31 -41.16 45.69
CA LEU A 107 3.16 -41.28 44.79
C LEU A 107 2.59 -39.90 44.44
N TYR A 108 2.46 -39.03 45.45
CA TYR A 108 1.96 -37.67 45.30
C TYR A 108 2.87 -36.81 44.39
N GLU A 109 4.19 -36.81 44.62
CA GLU A 109 5.17 -36.09 43.80
C GLU A 109 5.21 -36.59 42.36
N THR A 110 5.15 -37.91 42.17
CA THR A 110 5.12 -38.52 40.84
C THR A 110 3.88 -38.10 40.07
N LEU A 111 2.71 -38.08 40.73
CA LEU A 111 1.49 -37.64 40.10
C LEU A 111 1.54 -36.16 39.74
N LEU A 112 1.94 -35.27 40.66
CA LEU A 112 1.99 -33.83 40.40
C LEU A 112 3.02 -33.43 39.35
N SER A 113 4.24 -33.96 39.44
CA SER A 113 5.33 -33.59 38.53
C SER A 113 5.00 -33.90 37.07
N SER A 114 4.35 -35.03 36.80
CA SER A 114 3.90 -35.38 35.45
C SER A 114 2.85 -34.39 34.91
N ARG A 115 1.91 -33.92 35.73
CA ARG A 115 0.87 -32.96 35.29
C ARG A 115 1.43 -31.57 35.10
N ARG A 116 2.32 -31.12 35.99
CA ARG A 116 3.03 -29.83 35.86
C ARG A 116 3.76 -29.76 34.51
N ARG A 117 4.55 -30.79 34.18
CA ARG A 117 5.21 -30.90 32.87
C ARG A 117 4.22 -30.88 31.71
N GLY A 118 3.10 -31.59 31.82
CA GLY A 118 2.07 -31.58 30.78
C GLY A 118 1.44 -30.20 30.55
N VAL A 119 1.29 -29.40 31.61
CA VAL A 119 0.86 -28.00 31.52
C VAL A 119 1.94 -27.13 30.91
N ASP A 120 3.19 -27.25 31.37
CA ASP A 120 4.32 -26.49 30.82
C ASP A 120 4.48 -26.74 29.31
N ASP A 121 4.39 -28.00 28.88
CA ASP A 121 4.43 -28.39 27.46
C ASP A 121 3.28 -27.76 26.66
N LEU A 122 2.07 -27.73 27.25
CA LEU A 122 0.91 -27.11 26.61
C LEU A 122 1.08 -25.59 26.50
N GLU A 123 1.62 -24.94 27.52
CA GLU A 123 1.92 -23.50 27.51
C GLU A 123 2.95 -23.13 26.45
N ILE A 124 4.04 -23.91 26.35
CA ILE A 124 5.04 -23.74 25.30
C ILE A 124 4.38 -23.83 23.91
N LYS A 125 3.49 -24.79 23.70
CA LYS A 125 2.78 -24.95 22.42
C LYS A 125 1.81 -23.80 22.14
N VAL A 126 1.09 -23.31 23.14
CA VAL A 126 0.19 -22.14 22.99
C VAL A 126 1.00 -20.88 22.66
N ASN A 127 2.15 -20.67 23.31
CA ASN A 127 3.03 -19.55 22.99
C ASN A 127 3.60 -19.67 21.57
N SER A 128 4.08 -20.85 21.19
CA SER A 128 4.57 -21.12 19.82
C SER A 128 3.48 -20.90 18.76
N TRP A 129 2.23 -21.28 19.06
CA TRP A 129 1.09 -20.96 18.19
C TRP A 129 0.88 -19.44 18.08
N GLY A 130 0.95 -18.71 19.19
CA GLY A 130 0.89 -17.25 19.21
C GLY A 130 1.97 -16.60 18.33
N ASP A 131 3.20 -17.10 18.38
CA ASP A 131 4.30 -16.63 17.54
C ASP A 131 4.02 -16.88 16.06
N ARG A 132 3.49 -18.05 15.70
CA ARG A 132 3.07 -18.36 14.31
C ARG A 132 1.99 -17.40 13.81
N VAL A 133 0.98 -17.10 14.64
CA VAL A 133 -0.05 -16.10 14.30
C VAL A 133 0.60 -14.74 14.05
N ALA A 134 1.56 -14.31 14.88
CA ALA A 134 2.26 -13.05 14.69
C ALA A 134 3.04 -13.01 13.36
N VAL A 135 3.70 -14.11 12.98
CA VAL A 135 4.39 -14.23 11.69
C VAL A 135 3.40 -14.13 10.52
N VAL A 136 2.26 -14.84 10.58
CA VAL A 136 1.23 -14.79 9.53
C VAL A 136 0.68 -13.36 9.38
N ARG A 137 0.35 -12.70 10.51
CA ARG A 137 -0.11 -11.30 10.50
C ARG A 137 0.93 -10.36 9.89
N GLY A 138 2.21 -10.53 10.25
CA GLY A 138 3.31 -9.76 9.68
C GLY A 138 3.37 -9.87 8.15
N LYS A 139 3.34 -11.10 7.63
CA LYS A 139 3.35 -11.34 6.17
C LYS A 139 2.13 -10.77 5.46
N ILE A 140 0.93 -10.89 6.03
CA ILE A 140 -0.28 -10.29 5.46
C ILE A 140 -0.18 -8.76 5.46
N SER A 141 0.33 -8.16 6.54
CA SER A 141 0.48 -6.70 6.63
C SER A 141 1.52 -6.16 5.64
N GLU A 142 2.60 -6.90 5.40
CA GLU A 142 3.60 -6.58 4.39
C GLU A 142 3.00 -6.66 2.98
N ALA A 143 2.26 -7.74 2.67
CA ALA A 143 1.57 -7.87 1.39
C ALA A 143 0.53 -6.75 1.16
N LEU A 144 -0.24 -6.38 2.18
CA LEU A 144 -1.17 -5.24 2.13
C LEU A 144 -0.45 -3.92 1.81
N LEU A 145 0.70 -3.69 2.44
CA LEU A 145 1.49 -2.48 2.22
C LEU A 145 2.04 -2.45 0.78
N LEU A 146 2.62 -3.55 0.30
CA LEU A 146 3.11 -3.64 -1.08
C LEU A 146 1.99 -3.43 -2.11
N GLU A 147 0.83 -4.04 -1.89
CA GLU A 147 -0.30 -3.91 -2.81
C GLU A 147 -0.88 -2.49 -2.80
N SER A 148 -0.96 -1.85 -1.63
CA SER A 148 -1.38 -0.45 -1.53
C SER A 148 -0.44 0.49 -2.29
N GLN A 149 0.87 0.27 -2.22
CA GLN A 149 1.86 1.04 -2.97
C GLN A 149 1.75 0.79 -4.48
N ARG A 150 1.54 -0.47 -4.90
CA ARG A 150 1.31 -0.82 -6.31
C ARG A 150 0.12 -0.06 -6.89
N LEU A 151 -0.99 -0.02 -6.17
CA LEU A 151 -2.20 0.69 -6.60
C LEU A 151 -2.01 2.21 -6.63
N GLU A 152 -1.28 2.78 -5.67
CA GLU A 152 -0.93 4.21 -5.66
C GLU A 152 -0.12 4.59 -6.90
N VAL A 153 0.93 3.82 -7.23
CA VAL A 153 1.74 4.03 -8.44
C VAL A 153 0.89 3.95 -9.71
N LEU A 154 -0.01 2.96 -9.80
CA LEU A 154 -0.93 2.84 -10.94
C LEU A 154 -1.89 4.03 -11.04
N CYS A 155 -2.36 4.56 -9.92
CA CYS A 155 -3.22 5.73 -9.90
C CYS A 155 -2.49 6.97 -10.44
N ILE A 156 -1.26 7.22 -9.97
CA ILE A 156 -0.40 8.31 -10.43
C ILE A 156 -0.10 8.18 -11.93
N GLN A 157 0.18 6.98 -12.42
CA GLN A 157 0.41 6.75 -13.86
C GLN A 157 -0.83 7.04 -14.71
N ARG A 158 -2.01 6.62 -14.25
CA ARG A 158 -3.28 6.92 -14.94
C ARG A 158 -3.58 8.40 -14.96
N GLU A 159 -3.31 9.11 -13.87
CA GLU A 159 -3.48 10.56 -13.78
C GLU A 159 -2.56 11.29 -14.76
N ARG A 160 -1.26 10.96 -14.78
CA ARG A 160 -0.29 11.54 -15.73
C ARG A 160 -0.67 11.28 -17.19
N ALA A 161 -1.08 10.05 -17.52
CA ALA A 161 -1.53 9.72 -18.88
C ALA A 161 -2.79 10.52 -19.27
N ALA A 162 -3.71 10.76 -18.33
CA ALA A 162 -4.89 11.59 -18.57
C ALA A 162 -4.53 13.07 -18.75
N GLU A 163 -3.56 13.59 -18.01
CA GLU A 163 -3.04 14.95 -18.17
C GLU A 163 -2.33 15.15 -19.50
N GLU A 164 -1.44 14.23 -19.89
CA GLU A 164 -0.75 14.26 -21.18
C GLU A 164 -1.74 14.22 -22.34
N LYS A 165 -2.78 13.38 -22.24
CA LYS A 165 -3.85 13.33 -23.24
C LYS A 165 -4.61 14.66 -23.33
N LYS A 166 -4.93 15.29 -22.20
CA LYS A 166 -5.57 16.62 -22.18
C LYS A 166 -4.68 17.69 -22.80
N GLN A 167 -3.38 17.69 -22.49
CA GLN A 167 -2.42 18.64 -23.07
C GLN A 167 -2.28 18.44 -24.58
N GLN A 168 -2.27 17.18 -25.05
CA GLN A 168 -2.21 16.88 -26.47
C GLN A 168 -3.49 17.34 -27.21
N GLU A 169 -4.67 17.05 -26.64
CA GLU A 169 -5.95 17.54 -27.18
C GLU A 169 -6.04 19.07 -27.20
N GLU A 170 -5.48 19.76 -26.19
CA GLU A 170 -5.43 21.23 -26.16
C GLU A 170 -4.47 21.80 -27.21
N ARG A 171 -3.28 21.20 -27.39
CA ARG A 171 -2.35 21.56 -28.46
C ARG A 171 -2.95 21.34 -29.84
N GLU A 172 -3.64 20.23 -30.06
CA GLU A 172 -4.32 19.94 -31.33
C GLU A 172 -5.45 20.95 -31.62
N ARG A 173 -6.11 21.49 -30.59
CA ARG A 173 -7.12 22.54 -30.74
C ARG A 173 -6.52 23.94 -30.96
N SER A 174 -5.33 24.24 -30.43
CA SER A 174 -4.69 25.55 -30.61
C SER A 174 -4.05 25.72 -31.99
N VAL A 175 -3.44 24.67 -32.55
CA VAL A 175 -2.79 24.69 -33.87
C VAL A 175 -3.66 25.24 -35.02
N PRO A 176 -4.95 24.87 -35.19
CA PRO A 176 -5.79 25.45 -36.23
C PRO A 176 -6.18 26.90 -35.95
N ARG A 177 -6.30 27.32 -34.67
CA ARG A 177 -6.55 28.73 -34.32
C ARG A 177 -5.36 29.60 -34.68
N ASP A 178 -4.15 29.13 -34.41
CA ASP A 178 -2.92 29.87 -34.71
C ASP A 178 -2.66 29.94 -36.22
N LYS A 179 -3.00 28.90 -36.99
CA LYS A 179 -2.95 28.96 -38.45
C LYS A 179 -3.95 29.96 -39.03
N LEU A 180 -5.18 29.98 -38.54
CA LEU A 180 -6.21 30.93 -39.00
C LEU A 180 -5.85 32.38 -38.67
N THR A 181 -5.22 32.64 -37.52
CA THR A 181 -4.77 34.01 -37.18
C THR A 181 -3.57 34.44 -38.00
N LEU A 182 -2.63 33.53 -38.31
CA LEU A 182 -1.52 33.80 -39.22
C LEU A 182 -1.99 34.06 -40.66
N GLU A 183 -2.88 33.22 -41.20
CA GLU A 183 -3.46 33.43 -42.53
C GLU A 183 -4.26 34.73 -42.60
N ALA A 184 -5.05 35.05 -41.57
CA ALA A 184 -5.76 36.34 -41.50
C ALA A 184 -4.79 37.54 -41.41
N ALA A 185 -3.67 37.40 -40.70
CA ALA A 185 -2.66 38.45 -40.61
C ALA A 185 -1.88 38.65 -41.92
N GLU A 186 -1.61 37.58 -42.68
CA GLU A 186 -1.01 37.67 -44.02
C GLU A 186 -1.96 38.34 -45.02
N LEU A 187 -3.25 37.99 -44.99
CA LEU A 187 -4.25 38.59 -45.88
C LEU A 187 -4.42 40.12 -45.66
N ILE A 188 -4.17 40.61 -44.44
CA ILE A 188 -4.18 42.06 -44.15
C ILE A 188 -2.86 42.73 -44.59
N ARG A 189 -1.76 41.98 -44.68
CA ARG A 189 -0.44 42.51 -45.07
C ARG A 189 -0.23 42.59 -46.58
N GLU A 190 -0.87 41.72 -47.37
CA GLU A 190 -0.79 41.78 -48.83
C GLU A 190 -1.33 43.08 -49.45
N PRO A 191 -2.51 43.64 -49.08
CA PRO A 191 -2.97 44.89 -49.68
C PRO A 191 -2.08 46.09 -49.32
N ALA A 192 -1.41 46.06 -48.16
CA ALA A 192 -0.50 47.14 -47.76
C ALA A 192 0.81 47.19 -48.58
N LYS A 193 1.20 46.08 -49.23
CA LYS A 193 2.35 46.06 -50.14
C LYS A 193 1.99 46.57 -51.52
N ASP A 194 0.79 46.25 -52.00
CA ASP A 194 0.30 46.75 -53.29
C ASP A 194 -0.04 48.26 -53.22
N ASP A 195 -0.61 48.73 -52.12
CA ASP A 195 -0.85 50.16 -51.90
C ASP A 195 0.46 50.97 -51.79
N GLY A 196 1.54 50.37 -51.25
CA GLY A 196 2.87 50.99 -51.19
C GLY A 196 3.53 51.12 -52.57
N ILE A 197 3.29 50.17 -53.48
CA ILE A 197 3.78 50.23 -54.86
C ILE A 197 3.01 51.31 -55.65
N VAL A 198 1.69 51.40 -55.47
CA VAL A 198 0.87 52.47 -56.08
C VAL A 198 1.28 53.85 -55.56
N ALA A 199 1.50 54.01 -54.25
CA ALA A 199 1.97 55.27 -53.68
C ALA A 199 3.37 55.68 -54.16
N CYS A 200 4.32 54.74 -54.29
CA CYS A 200 5.64 55.02 -54.87
C CYS A 200 5.56 55.41 -56.36
N HIS A 201 4.68 54.78 -57.14
CA HIS A 201 4.47 55.17 -58.54
C HIS A 201 3.79 56.53 -58.68
N GLU A 202 2.84 56.86 -57.80
CA GLU A 202 2.15 58.15 -57.79
C GLU A 202 3.07 59.29 -57.33
N GLU A 203 3.94 59.04 -56.33
CA GLU A 203 4.95 60.01 -55.90
C GLU A 203 6.04 60.23 -56.97
N GLN A 204 6.46 59.19 -57.69
CA GLN A 204 7.35 59.32 -58.85
C GLN A 204 6.69 60.12 -60.00
N ALA A 205 5.41 59.88 -60.29
CA ALA A 205 4.67 60.62 -61.31
C ALA A 205 4.54 62.11 -60.94
N ASN A 206 4.25 62.42 -59.68
CA ASN A 206 4.17 63.79 -59.18
C ASN A 206 5.53 64.51 -59.18
N ARG A 207 6.63 63.83 -58.84
CA ARG A 207 7.99 64.40 -58.99
C ARG A 207 8.32 64.70 -60.45
N TYR A 208 7.94 63.81 -61.38
CA TYR A 208 8.12 64.05 -62.81
C TYR A 208 7.33 65.27 -63.29
N PHE A 209 6.10 65.44 -62.78
CA PHE A 209 5.23 66.57 -63.13
C PHE A 209 5.73 67.91 -62.54
N GLN A 210 6.31 67.91 -61.34
CA GLN A 210 6.89 69.10 -60.71
C GLN A 210 8.28 69.48 -61.24
N GLU A 211 9.08 68.51 -61.69
CA GLU A 211 10.40 68.78 -62.29
C GLU A 211 10.35 69.20 -63.77
N ALA A 212 9.31 68.80 -64.51
CA ALA A 212 9.11 69.15 -65.91
C ALA A 212 9.12 70.67 -66.20
N PRO A 213 8.48 71.55 -65.40
CA PRO A 213 8.54 73.00 -65.63
C PRO A 213 9.89 73.63 -65.23
N LEU A 214 10.64 73.04 -64.29
CA LEU A 214 11.93 73.58 -63.81
C LEU A 214 13.10 73.27 -64.76
N LYS A 215 13.06 72.13 -65.46
CA LYS A 215 14.05 71.79 -66.50
C LYS A 215 13.83 72.59 -67.80
N ALA A 216 12.58 72.99 -68.10
CA ALA A 216 12.28 73.89 -69.21
C ALA A 216 12.79 75.33 -68.98
N GLN A 217 12.77 75.85 -67.76
CA GLN A 217 13.34 77.19 -67.45
C GLN A 217 14.88 77.21 -67.41
N ARG A 218 15.54 76.12 -67.00
CA ARG A 218 17.02 76.06 -66.99
C ARG A 218 17.66 75.86 -68.37
N ALA A 219 16.91 75.37 -69.36
CA ALA A 219 17.39 75.23 -70.74
C ALA A 219 17.31 76.55 -71.56
N ALA A 220 16.55 77.55 -71.11
CA ALA A 220 16.39 78.83 -71.82
C ALA A 220 17.36 79.95 -71.36
N GLY A 221 18.26 79.70 -70.41
CA GLY A 221 19.09 80.74 -69.78
C GLY A 221 20.62 80.53 -69.85
N ARG A 222 21.12 79.61 -70.67
CA ARG A 222 22.57 79.37 -70.80
C ARG A 222 23.00 79.30 -72.27
N GLY A 223 22.86 80.44 -72.94
CA GLY A 223 23.59 80.77 -74.16
C GLY A 223 24.34 82.09 -73.94
N ALA A 224 25.59 82.13 -74.39
CA ALA A 224 26.51 83.27 -74.48
C ALA A 224 27.55 83.42 -73.34
N ASN A 225 28.78 83.64 -73.81
CA ASN A 225 30.06 83.88 -73.13
C ASN A 225 30.80 82.61 -72.69
N GLY A 226 31.91 82.21 -73.33
CA GLY A 226 32.81 82.94 -74.20
C GLY A 226 34.24 82.61 -73.78
N LEU A 227 34.91 81.82 -74.63
CA LEU A 227 36.31 81.91 -75.04
C LEU A 227 37.26 82.78 -74.18
N TYR A 228 38.33 82.19 -73.63
CA TYR A 228 39.70 82.73 -73.75
C TYR A 228 40.76 81.67 -73.35
N TYR A 229 41.61 81.29 -74.31
CA TYR A 229 42.93 80.67 -74.17
C TYR A 229 43.94 81.71 -73.65
N PRO A 230 45.12 81.40 -73.06
CA PRO A 230 46.16 80.67 -73.78
C PRO A 230 47.19 79.84 -72.99
N THR A 231 47.89 79.05 -73.79
CA THR A 231 49.21 78.41 -73.62
C THR A 231 50.34 79.42 -73.40
N GLY A 232 51.38 79.01 -72.65
CA GLY A 232 52.75 79.49 -72.89
C GLY A 232 53.65 79.57 -71.64
N ILE A 233 54.56 78.58 -71.55
CA ILE A 233 55.94 78.56 -71.00
C ILE A 233 56.16 79.15 -69.60
#